data_AF-A0A522B1U0-F1
#
_entry.id   AF-A0A522B1U0-F1
#
_cell.length_a   1.000
_cell.length_b   1.000
_cell.length_c   1.000
_cell.angle_alpha   90.00
_cell.angle_beta   90.00
_cell.angle_gamma   90.00
#
_symmetry.space_group_name_H-M   'P 1'
#
loop_
_entity.id
_entity.type
_entity.pdbx_description
1 polymer ?
#
loop_
_entity_poly.entity_id
_entity_poly.type
_entity_poly.pdbx_seq_one_letter_code
_entity_poly.pdbx_strand_id
1 'polypeptide(L)'
;MQPTKLPRTLTIDEKKAADAAFKGLPFDARWSPSARAVYDGICGALGTPAPTEEQPATETTSQVAAQEDPADQPAGAESPAGAQSEVLPPVLTRNDAIEAGFLVDVTAIAHSVGLPVPVSISKPLWVLGITASDTIPEDQREARVRDVLMALRLRLAATRVAPPGVEFPALLTFPPDPVPQLLSLYTIAHGDQATPYTLTVLLSNEVTAIIRPTNN
;
A
#
# COMPACT_ATOMS: atom_id res chain seq x y z
N MET A 1 23.18 -32.73 -8.78
CA MET A 1 22.88 -31.50 -8.02
C MET A 1 23.74 -30.38 -8.58
N GLN A 2 23.21 -29.16 -8.72
CA GLN A 2 24.01 -27.98 -9.10
C GLN A 2 24.38 -27.20 -7.83
N PRO A 3 25.63 -26.70 -7.70
CA PRO A 3 26.00 -25.85 -6.56
C PRO A 3 25.32 -24.48 -6.68
N THR A 4 24.58 -24.08 -5.65
CA THR A 4 23.97 -22.74 -5.55
C THR A 4 25.08 -21.69 -5.41
N LYS A 5 25.36 -20.99 -6.51
CA LYS A 5 26.40 -19.96 -6.58
C LYS A 5 26.06 -18.82 -5.62
N LEU A 6 26.84 -18.68 -4.54
CA LEU A 6 26.65 -17.65 -3.52
C LEU A 6 26.67 -16.23 -4.16
N PRO A 7 25.86 -15.29 -3.66
CA PRO A 7 25.77 -13.95 -4.23
C PRO A 7 27.11 -13.22 -4.09
N ARG A 8 27.74 -12.89 -5.23
CA ARG A 8 29.01 -12.17 -5.27
C ARG A 8 28.79 -10.71 -4.88
N THR A 9 29.51 -10.25 -3.85
CA THR A 9 29.59 -8.82 -3.52
C THR A 9 30.16 -8.03 -4.70
N LEU A 10 29.42 -7.02 -5.16
CA LEU A 10 29.88 -6.11 -6.21
C LEU A 10 30.93 -5.13 -5.67
N THR A 11 31.94 -4.82 -6.51
CA THR A 11 32.96 -3.81 -6.24
C THR A 11 32.39 -2.38 -6.31
N ILE A 12 33.18 -1.39 -5.90
CA ILE A 12 32.72 0.01 -5.81
C ILE A 12 32.40 0.60 -7.20
N ASP A 13 33.19 0.25 -8.21
CA ASP A 13 33.00 0.65 -9.60
C ASP A 13 31.87 -0.14 -10.28
N GLU A 14 31.70 -1.44 -9.99
CA GLU A 14 30.52 -2.21 -10.44
C GLU A 14 29.21 -1.63 -9.91
N LYS A 15 29.18 -1.16 -8.65
CA LYS A 15 28.02 -0.46 -8.07
C LYS A 15 27.74 0.87 -8.76
N LYS A 16 28.78 1.65 -9.08
CA LYS A 16 28.64 2.91 -9.83
C LYS A 16 28.17 2.68 -11.27
N ALA A 17 28.68 1.65 -11.92
CA ALA A 17 28.26 1.24 -13.26
C ALA A 17 26.80 0.79 -13.31
N ALA A 18 26.33 0.05 -12.31
CA ALA A 18 24.92 -0.30 -12.17
C ALA A 18 24.04 0.94 -11.96
N ASP A 19 24.41 1.83 -11.03
CA ASP A 19 23.69 3.07 -10.74
C ASP A 19 23.61 4.01 -11.96
N ALA A 20 24.70 4.10 -12.75
CA ALA A 20 24.70 4.85 -14.00
C ALA A 20 23.77 4.23 -15.07
N ALA A 21 23.81 2.90 -15.23
CA ALA A 21 22.96 2.18 -16.20
C ALA A 21 21.46 2.35 -15.87
N PHE A 22 21.06 2.26 -14.60
CA PHE A 22 19.68 2.52 -14.18
C PHE A 22 19.22 3.97 -14.37
N LYS A 23 20.16 4.93 -14.41
CA LYS A 23 19.89 6.36 -14.65
C LYS A 23 20.02 6.78 -16.11
N GLY A 24 20.32 5.85 -17.02
CA GLY A 24 20.60 6.16 -18.44
C GLY A 24 21.88 6.99 -18.65
N LEU A 25 22.74 7.10 -17.64
CA LEU A 25 23.98 7.89 -17.70
C LEU A 25 25.10 7.08 -18.38
N PRO A 26 25.97 7.72 -19.19
CA PRO A 26 27.00 7.02 -19.95
C PRO A 26 28.06 6.36 -19.05
N PHE A 27 28.60 5.24 -19.53
CA PHE A 27 29.67 4.48 -18.88
C PHE A 27 30.99 5.28 -18.79
N ASP A 28 31.55 5.44 -17.59
CA ASP A 28 32.87 6.05 -17.35
C ASP A 28 33.99 5.05 -17.70
N ALA A 29 34.83 5.41 -18.67
CA ALA A 29 35.94 4.59 -19.16
C ALA A 29 37.02 4.26 -18.11
N ARG A 30 36.94 4.83 -16.90
CA ARG A 30 37.83 4.52 -15.76
C ARG A 30 37.36 3.34 -14.89
N TRP A 31 36.17 2.79 -15.13
CA TRP A 31 35.67 1.61 -14.40
C TRP A 31 36.20 0.30 -15.00
N SER A 32 36.22 -0.78 -14.21
CA SER A 32 36.84 -2.05 -14.63
C SER A 32 36.06 -2.78 -15.74
N PRO A 33 36.68 -3.77 -16.42
CA PRO A 33 35.98 -4.62 -17.38
C PRO A 33 34.78 -5.39 -16.79
N SER A 34 34.77 -5.72 -15.49
CA SER A 34 33.60 -6.36 -14.88
C SER A 34 32.49 -5.34 -14.56
N ALA A 35 32.83 -4.10 -14.22
CA ALA A 35 31.88 -3.00 -14.17
C ALA A 35 31.26 -2.70 -15.55
N ARG A 36 32.04 -2.82 -16.64
CA ARG A 36 31.51 -2.74 -18.01
C ARG A 36 30.49 -3.84 -18.31
N ALA A 37 30.80 -5.09 -17.95
CA ALA A 37 29.87 -6.20 -18.13
C ALA A 37 28.58 -6.05 -17.29
N VAL A 38 28.66 -5.42 -16.12
CA VAL A 38 27.47 -5.06 -15.31
C VAL A 38 26.64 -3.97 -15.98
N TYR A 39 27.28 -2.90 -16.48
CA TYR A 39 26.60 -1.81 -17.21
C TYR A 39 25.87 -2.34 -18.46
N ASP A 40 26.60 -3.03 -19.35
CA ASP A 40 26.03 -3.53 -20.62
C ASP A 40 24.93 -4.58 -20.36
N GLY A 41 25.07 -5.40 -19.32
CA GLY A 41 24.05 -6.35 -18.90
C GLY A 41 22.77 -5.68 -18.39
N ILE A 42 22.88 -4.55 -17.67
CA ILE A 42 21.71 -3.79 -17.20
C ILE A 42 21.06 -3.04 -18.36
N CYS A 43 21.81 -2.33 -19.19
CA CYS A 43 21.26 -1.65 -20.36
C CYS A 43 20.60 -2.63 -21.36
N GLY A 44 21.19 -3.82 -21.55
CA GLY A 44 20.58 -4.88 -22.37
C GLY A 44 19.31 -5.49 -21.76
N ALA A 45 19.20 -5.55 -20.42
CA ALA A 45 18.02 -6.07 -19.73
C ALA A 45 16.89 -5.05 -19.59
N LEU A 46 17.19 -3.75 -19.54
CA LEU A 46 16.20 -2.66 -19.54
C LEU A 46 15.56 -2.46 -20.94
N GLY A 47 16.24 -2.92 -21.99
CA GLY A 47 15.85 -2.64 -23.38
C GLY A 47 16.25 -1.22 -23.81
N THR A 48 16.21 -0.95 -25.11
CA THR A 48 16.56 0.38 -25.65
C THR A 48 15.48 1.40 -25.25
N PRO A 49 15.80 2.43 -24.45
CA PRO A 49 14.85 3.50 -24.19
C PRO A 49 14.59 4.31 -25.48
N ALA A 50 13.36 4.78 -25.66
CA ALA A 50 13.07 5.81 -26.66
C ALA A 50 13.79 7.12 -26.26
N PRO A 51 14.28 7.92 -27.22
CA PRO A 51 15.05 9.12 -26.92
C PRO A 51 14.15 10.32 -26.54
N THR A 52 14.74 11.29 -25.82
CA THR A 52 14.25 12.68 -25.67
C THR A 52 13.05 12.80 -24.69
N GLU A 53 12.88 13.85 -23.86
CA GLU A 53 13.44 15.22 -23.84
C GLU A 53 13.85 15.71 -22.42
N GLU A 54 14.43 16.91 -22.33
CA GLU A 54 14.98 17.49 -21.09
C GLU A 54 14.01 18.42 -20.31
N GLN A 55 14.46 18.77 -19.09
CA GLN A 55 14.04 19.79 -18.10
C GLN A 55 13.43 21.13 -18.61
N PRO A 56 12.82 22.01 -17.75
CA PRO A 56 13.02 22.13 -16.29
C PRO A 56 11.75 22.37 -15.42
N ALA A 57 11.98 22.64 -14.13
CA ALA A 57 10.96 23.01 -13.15
C ALA A 57 10.80 24.54 -13.00
N THR A 58 9.69 24.97 -12.40
CA THR A 58 9.50 26.34 -11.85
C THR A 58 8.79 26.29 -10.50
N GLU A 59 9.40 26.90 -9.49
CA GLU A 59 8.73 27.24 -8.22
C GLU A 59 7.72 28.39 -8.43
N THR A 60 6.69 28.48 -7.59
CA THR A 60 6.08 29.77 -7.19
C THR A 60 5.38 29.61 -5.85
N THR A 61 5.84 30.38 -4.85
CA THR A 61 5.20 30.54 -3.54
C THR A 61 4.01 31.50 -3.63
N SER A 62 2.99 31.31 -2.77
CA SER A 62 2.06 32.37 -2.38
C SER A 62 1.54 32.14 -0.96
N GLN A 63 1.68 33.15 -0.10
CA GLN A 63 1.13 33.20 1.27
C GLN A 63 0.37 34.51 1.46
N VAL A 64 -0.90 34.43 1.88
CA VAL A 64 -1.66 35.48 2.62
C VAL A 64 -2.73 34.72 3.42
N ALA A 65 -2.89 34.72 4.76
CA ALA A 65 -2.47 35.56 5.89
C ALA A 65 -3.47 36.66 6.34
N ALA A 66 -4.41 36.29 7.25
CA ALA A 66 -5.20 37.17 8.14
C ALA A 66 -6.19 38.16 7.47
N GLN A 67 -7.25 38.74 8.09
CA GLN A 67 -8.11 38.49 9.28
C GLN A 67 -9.45 39.28 9.00
N GLU A 68 -10.52 39.39 9.80
CA GLU A 68 -10.82 39.20 11.24
C GLU A 68 -12.33 38.86 11.43
N ASP A 69 -12.80 38.61 12.66
CA ASP A 69 -14.22 38.62 13.09
C ASP A 69 -14.61 40.04 13.59
N PRO A 70 -15.89 40.47 13.74
CA PRO A 70 -16.65 40.09 14.95
C PRO A 70 -18.19 39.99 14.83
N ALA A 71 -18.74 38.90 15.38
CA ALA A 71 -19.86 38.82 16.34
C ALA A 71 -21.22 39.52 16.10
N ASP A 72 -22.29 38.73 16.25
CA ASP A 72 -23.46 39.11 17.09
C ASP A 72 -24.03 37.84 17.78
N GLN A 73 -24.59 37.98 18.99
CA GLN A 73 -25.18 36.88 19.76
C GLN A 73 -26.11 37.39 20.87
N PRO A 74 -27.39 36.98 20.84
CA PRO A 74 -28.06 36.50 22.07
C PRO A 74 -29.07 35.36 21.81
N ALA A 75 -29.61 34.63 22.80
CA ALA A 75 -29.14 34.22 24.13
C ALA A 75 -30.24 33.32 24.75
N GLY A 76 -29.87 32.19 25.37
CA GLY A 76 -30.80 31.21 25.97
C GLY A 76 -31.55 30.36 24.92
N ALA A 77 -32.06 29.17 25.23
CA ALA A 77 -31.93 28.28 26.40
C ALA A 77 -32.06 26.83 25.86
N GLU A 78 -31.63 25.73 26.48
CA GLU A 78 -31.30 25.40 27.88
C GLU A 78 -30.29 24.23 27.86
N SER A 79 -29.57 23.96 28.95
CA SER A 79 -28.86 22.66 29.10
C SER A 79 -29.75 21.69 29.87
N PRO A 80 -29.70 20.39 29.55
CA PRO A 80 -29.00 19.53 30.51
C PRO A 80 -28.08 18.48 29.87
N ALA A 81 -26.82 18.49 30.33
CA ALA A 81 -26.09 17.30 30.80
C ALA A 81 -26.38 15.93 30.11
N GLY A 82 -26.15 15.85 28.80
CA GLY A 82 -25.85 14.58 28.14
C GLY A 82 -24.34 14.36 28.15
N ALA A 83 -23.83 13.48 29.02
CA ALA A 83 -22.40 13.18 29.04
C ALA A 83 -22.00 12.51 27.72
N GLN A 84 -21.24 13.22 26.89
CA GLN A 84 -20.43 12.59 25.84
C GLN A 84 -19.29 11.85 26.53
N SER A 85 -19.61 10.68 27.08
CA SER A 85 -18.61 9.63 27.25
C SER A 85 -17.91 9.48 25.91
N GLU A 86 -16.60 9.61 25.91
CA GLU A 86 -15.77 9.14 24.80
C GLU A 86 -15.86 7.61 24.82
N VAL A 87 -16.96 7.09 24.24
CA VAL A 87 -17.23 5.66 24.17
C VAL A 87 -16.19 5.08 23.23
N LEU A 88 -15.09 4.62 23.83
CA LEU A 88 -14.14 3.70 23.21
C LEU A 88 -14.96 2.71 22.38
N PRO A 89 -14.79 2.66 21.05
CA PRO A 89 -15.65 1.83 20.22
C PRO A 89 -15.59 0.40 20.75
N PRO A 90 -16.73 -0.27 20.95
CA PRO A 90 -16.76 -1.59 21.54
C PRO A 90 -15.80 -2.50 20.76
N VAL A 91 -15.08 -3.38 21.48
CA VAL A 91 -14.11 -4.29 20.87
C VAL A 91 -14.86 -5.26 19.97
N LEU A 92 -15.06 -4.83 18.72
CA LEU A 92 -15.86 -5.48 17.71
C LEU A 92 -15.13 -6.76 17.29
N THR A 93 -15.81 -7.90 17.38
CA THR A 93 -15.26 -9.13 16.79
C THR A 93 -15.23 -9.01 15.27
N ARG A 94 -14.48 -9.89 14.62
CA ARG A 94 -14.47 -10.00 13.15
C ARG A 94 -15.89 -10.10 12.57
N ASN A 95 -16.77 -10.86 13.23
CA ASN A 95 -18.13 -11.12 12.74
C ASN A 95 -19.01 -9.88 12.90
N ASP A 96 -18.99 -9.24 14.08
CA ASP A 96 -19.71 -7.98 14.33
C ASP A 96 -19.31 -6.89 13.31
N ALA A 97 -18.02 -6.82 12.95
CA ALA A 97 -17.50 -5.88 11.96
C ALA A 97 -17.91 -6.21 10.51
N ILE A 98 -18.22 -7.46 10.20
CA ILE A 98 -18.80 -7.89 8.91
C ILE A 98 -20.31 -7.59 8.90
N GLU A 99 -21.04 -7.91 9.97
CA GLU A 99 -22.48 -7.64 10.10
C GLU A 99 -22.80 -6.13 10.10
N ALA A 100 -21.95 -5.32 10.72
CA ALA A 100 -22.01 -3.85 10.65
C ALA A 100 -21.52 -3.26 9.31
N GLY A 101 -21.01 -4.09 8.39
CA GLY A 101 -20.58 -3.69 7.04
C GLY A 101 -19.25 -2.92 6.97
N PHE A 102 -18.48 -2.86 8.07
CA PHE A 102 -17.14 -2.26 8.09
C PHE A 102 -16.08 -3.13 7.41
N LEU A 103 -16.27 -4.45 7.44
CA LEU A 103 -15.43 -5.44 6.78
C LEU A 103 -16.23 -6.25 5.76
N VAL A 104 -15.56 -6.67 4.69
CA VAL A 104 -16.07 -7.70 3.77
C VAL A 104 -15.25 -8.98 3.99
N ASP A 105 -15.92 -10.11 4.17
CA ASP A 105 -15.24 -11.41 4.24
C ASP A 105 -14.80 -11.86 2.84
N VAL A 106 -13.53 -12.26 2.72
CA VAL A 106 -12.95 -12.81 1.48
C VAL A 106 -12.27 -14.16 1.73
N THR A 107 -12.57 -14.82 2.86
CA THR A 107 -11.93 -16.06 3.32
C THR A 107 -11.98 -17.19 2.29
N ALA A 108 -13.09 -17.35 1.55
CA ALA A 108 -13.18 -18.33 0.48
C ALA A 108 -12.12 -18.11 -0.63
N ILE A 109 -11.95 -16.86 -1.07
CA ILE A 109 -10.95 -16.50 -2.09
C ILE A 109 -9.54 -16.60 -1.49
N ALA A 110 -9.34 -16.17 -0.23
CA ALA A 110 -8.09 -16.30 0.50
C ALA A 110 -7.59 -17.76 0.57
N HIS A 111 -8.47 -18.70 0.90
CA HIS A 111 -8.14 -20.13 0.88
C HIS A 111 -7.84 -20.64 -0.53
N SER A 112 -8.56 -20.18 -1.56
CA SER A 112 -8.26 -20.56 -2.96
C SER A 112 -6.88 -20.07 -3.43
N VAL A 113 -6.40 -18.91 -2.96
CA VAL A 113 -5.03 -18.43 -3.21
C VAL A 113 -4.01 -18.98 -2.21
N GLY A 114 -4.41 -19.91 -1.32
CA GLY A 114 -3.51 -20.60 -0.40
C GLY A 114 -3.06 -19.80 0.83
N LEU A 115 -3.87 -18.84 1.30
CA LEU A 115 -3.75 -18.27 2.64
C LEU A 115 -4.52 -19.18 3.63
N PRO A 116 -3.89 -19.68 4.72
CA PRO A 116 -4.50 -20.67 5.60
C PRO A 116 -5.38 -20.09 6.73
N VAL A 117 -5.54 -18.76 6.78
CA VAL A 117 -6.30 -18.03 7.82
C VAL A 117 -7.44 -17.22 7.19
N PRO A 118 -8.54 -16.95 7.92
CA PRO A 118 -9.59 -16.04 7.47
C PRO A 118 -9.06 -14.64 7.17
N VAL A 119 -9.55 -14.04 6.09
CA VAL A 119 -9.11 -12.71 5.62
C VAL A 119 -10.31 -11.81 5.35
N SER A 120 -10.23 -10.55 5.81
CA SER A 120 -11.20 -9.50 5.50
C SER A 120 -10.55 -8.34 4.76
N ILE A 121 -11.37 -7.61 4.00
CA ILE A 121 -11.01 -6.34 3.37
C ILE A 121 -11.84 -5.22 4.02
N SER A 122 -11.22 -4.08 4.33
CA SER A 122 -11.93 -2.91 4.86
C SER A 122 -12.95 -2.36 3.87
N LYS A 123 -14.06 -1.78 4.35
CA LYS A 123 -15.06 -1.18 3.47
C LYS A 123 -14.50 -0.05 2.57
N PRO A 124 -13.59 0.84 3.04
CA PRO A 124 -12.93 1.82 2.18
C PRO A 124 -12.07 1.18 1.08
N LEU A 125 -11.26 0.15 1.40
CA LEU A 125 -10.50 -0.60 0.40
C LEU A 125 -11.42 -1.31 -0.59
N TRP A 126 -12.53 -1.89 -0.12
CA TRP A 126 -13.51 -2.53 -0.99
C TRP A 126 -14.10 -1.55 -2.00
N VAL A 127 -14.53 -0.37 -1.53
CA VAL A 127 -15.12 0.66 -2.40
C VAL A 127 -14.09 1.20 -3.40
N LEU A 128 -12.90 1.56 -2.94
CA LEU A 128 -11.87 2.20 -3.76
C LEU A 128 -11.14 1.24 -4.70
N GLY A 129 -10.67 0.10 -4.20
CA GLY A 129 -9.80 -0.83 -4.94
C GLY A 129 -10.56 -1.97 -5.65
N ILE A 130 -11.60 -2.50 -5.01
CA ILE A 130 -12.25 -3.76 -5.41
C ILE A 130 -13.49 -3.52 -6.29
N THR A 131 -14.41 -2.62 -5.90
CA THR A 131 -15.49 -2.20 -6.80
C THR A 131 -15.02 -1.10 -7.74
N ALA A 132 -14.43 0.00 -7.24
CA ALA A 132 -13.94 1.18 -7.97
C ALA A 132 -14.96 1.97 -8.83
N SER A 133 -15.91 1.28 -9.46
CA SER A 133 -17.09 1.79 -10.14
C SER A 133 -18.25 0.82 -9.90
N ASP A 134 -19.47 1.33 -9.76
CA ASP A 134 -20.68 0.51 -9.48
C ASP A 134 -21.11 -0.42 -10.63
N THR A 135 -20.29 -0.49 -11.70
CA THR A 135 -20.54 -1.25 -12.93
C THR A 135 -19.60 -2.45 -13.13
N ILE A 136 -18.63 -2.69 -12.24
CA ILE A 136 -17.69 -3.81 -12.38
C ILE A 136 -18.39 -5.16 -12.09
N PRO A 137 -18.34 -6.14 -13.02
CA PRO A 137 -18.97 -7.44 -12.85
C PRO A 137 -18.26 -8.33 -11.82
N GLU A 138 -18.95 -9.38 -11.38
CA GLU A 138 -18.53 -10.28 -10.29
C GLU A 138 -17.17 -10.94 -10.53
N ASP A 139 -16.93 -11.43 -11.74
CA ASP A 139 -15.71 -12.12 -12.15
C ASP A 139 -14.47 -11.21 -12.08
N GLN A 140 -14.60 -9.96 -12.53
CA GLN A 140 -13.56 -8.93 -12.42
C GLN A 140 -13.35 -8.51 -10.96
N ARG A 141 -14.42 -8.51 -10.14
CA ARG A 141 -14.31 -8.19 -8.71
C ARG A 141 -13.58 -9.28 -7.93
N GLU A 142 -13.90 -10.56 -8.20
CA GLU A 142 -13.13 -11.69 -7.66
C GLU A 142 -11.67 -11.67 -8.12
N ALA A 143 -11.40 -11.29 -9.39
CA ALA A 143 -10.04 -11.15 -9.89
C ALA A 143 -9.24 -10.10 -9.11
N ARG A 144 -9.81 -8.92 -8.84
CA ARG A 144 -9.17 -7.89 -8.00
C ARG A 144 -8.87 -8.39 -6.58
N VAL A 145 -9.81 -9.09 -5.96
CA VAL A 145 -9.60 -9.69 -4.64
C VAL A 145 -8.49 -10.75 -4.69
N ARG A 146 -8.48 -11.59 -5.72
CA ARG A 146 -7.42 -12.59 -5.97
C ARG A 146 -6.05 -11.93 -6.10
N ASP A 147 -5.94 -10.83 -6.85
CA ASP A 147 -4.68 -10.12 -7.09
C ASP A 147 -4.16 -9.43 -5.81
N VAL A 148 -5.03 -8.79 -5.02
CA VAL A 148 -4.69 -8.24 -3.70
C VAL A 148 -4.20 -9.35 -2.76
N LEU A 149 -4.91 -10.47 -2.67
CA LEU A 149 -4.57 -11.57 -1.77
C LEU A 149 -3.32 -12.34 -2.24
N MET A 150 -3.03 -12.36 -3.55
CA MET A 150 -1.76 -12.86 -4.10
C MET A 150 -0.59 -11.93 -3.78
N ALA A 151 -0.76 -10.61 -3.89
CA ALA A 151 0.26 -9.64 -3.47
C ALA A 151 0.58 -9.74 -1.98
N LEU A 152 -0.47 -9.91 -1.14
CA LEU A 152 -0.35 -10.20 0.28
C LEU A 152 0.41 -11.52 0.53
N ARG A 153 0.02 -12.62 -0.14
CA ARG A 153 0.70 -13.92 0.00
C ARG A 153 2.19 -13.83 -0.37
N LEU A 154 2.52 -13.09 -1.43
CA LEU A 154 3.91 -12.86 -1.84
C LEU A 154 4.69 -12.02 -0.81
N ARG A 155 4.08 -10.98 -0.22
CA ARG A 155 4.68 -10.23 0.90
C ARG A 155 4.97 -11.12 2.10
N LEU A 156 3.98 -11.92 2.53
CA LEU A 156 4.12 -12.82 3.68
C LEU A 156 5.20 -13.88 3.43
N ALA A 157 5.24 -14.48 2.24
CA ALA A 157 6.26 -15.46 1.86
C ALA A 157 7.69 -14.87 1.80
N ALA A 158 7.83 -13.58 1.49
CA ALA A 158 9.11 -12.87 1.53
C ALA A 158 9.53 -12.41 2.94
N THR A 159 8.61 -12.40 3.90
CA THR A 159 8.80 -11.82 5.24
C THR A 159 9.29 -12.88 6.24
N ARG A 160 10.54 -12.74 6.71
CA ARG A 160 11.18 -13.72 7.62
C ARG A 160 10.70 -13.65 9.08
N VAL A 161 10.26 -12.47 9.51
CA VAL A 161 9.67 -12.21 10.84
C VAL A 161 8.48 -11.30 10.58
N ALA A 162 7.27 -11.78 10.83
CA ALA A 162 6.07 -11.01 10.59
C ALA A 162 5.83 -10.00 11.73
N PRO A 163 5.90 -8.68 11.48
CA PRO A 163 5.33 -7.70 12.42
C PRO A 163 3.80 -7.88 12.51
N PRO A 164 3.15 -7.38 13.58
CA PRO A 164 1.69 -7.51 13.77
C PRO A 164 0.88 -6.80 12.67
N GLY A 165 1.48 -5.88 11.93
CA GLY A 165 0.97 -5.45 10.63
C GLY A 165 2.11 -5.17 9.64
N VAL A 166 1.86 -5.39 8.35
CA VAL A 166 2.86 -5.22 7.29
C VAL A 166 2.26 -4.51 6.07
N GLU A 167 3.01 -3.55 5.52
CA GLU A 167 2.65 -2.86 4.28
C GLU A 167 3.09 -3.67 3.06
N PHE A 168 2.25 -3.68 2.03
CA PHE A 168 2.51 -4.28 0.72
C PHE A 168 1.85 -3.49 -0.42
N PRO A 169 2.52 -3.33 -1.56
CA PRO A 169 1.87 -2.85 -2.76
C PRO A 169 1.02 -3.96 -3.40
N ALA A 170 -0.15 -3.60 -3.91
CA ALA A 170 -0.87 -4.35 -4.92
C ALA A 170 -0.87 -3.55 -6.25
N LEU A 171 -0.99 -4.24 -7.38
CA LEU A 171 -1.23 -3.63 -8.69
C LEU A 171 -2.67 -3.93 -9.09
N LEU A 172 -3.44 -2.88 -9.41
CA LEU A 172 -4.85 -3.00 -9.81
C LEU A 172 -5.12 -2.09 -11.01
N THR A 173 -5.80 -2.61 -12.05
CA THR A 173 -6.31 -1.80 -13.17
C THR A 173 -7.58 -1.07 -12.75
N PHE A 174 -7.83 0.14 -13.25
CA PHE A 174 -8.98 0.95 -12.83
C PHE A 174 -9.78 1.47 -14.04
N PRO A 175 -10.85 0.77 -14.45
CA PRO A 175 -11.64 1.13 -15.62
C PRO A 175 -12.08 2.60 -15.60
N PRO A 176 -11.93 3.36 -16.71
CA PRO A 176 -11.57 2.87 -18.06
C PRO A 176 -10.07 2.70 -18.34
N ASP A 177 -9.18 2.98 -17.38
CA ASP A 177 -7.73 2.88 -17.56
C ASP A 177 -7.25 1.41 -17.59
N PRO A 178 -6.62 0.94 -18.68
CA PRO A 178 -6.05 -0.40 -18.77
C PRO A 178 -4.71 -0.55 -18.03
N VAL A 179 -4.08 0.54 -17.58
CA VAL A 179 -2.78 0.50 -16.90
C VAL A 179 -2.97 0.05 -15.44
N PRO A 180 -2.23 -0.96 -14.95
CA PRO A 180 -2.25 -1.32 -13.54
C PRO A 180 -1.60 -0.23 -12.69
N GLN A 181 -2.37 0.36 -11.77
CA GLN A 181 -1.91 1.39 -10.85
C GLN A 181 -1.44 0.75 -9.52
N LEU A 182 -0.46 1.38 -8.88
CA LEU A 182 0.13 0.90 -7.63
C LEU A 182 -0.69 1.39 -6.43
N LEU A 183 -1.27 0.46 -5.67
CA LEU A 183 -2.03 0.75 -4.45
C LEU A 183 -1.27 0.23 -3.23
N SER A 184 -0.88 1.14 -2.34
CA SER A 184 -0.27 0.77 -1.04
C SER A 184 -1.34 0.29 -0.06
N LEU A 185 -1.21 -0.97 0.36
CA LEU A 185 -2.11 -1.65 1.27
C LEU A 185 -1.38 -2.05 2.54
N TYR A 186 -2.10 -2.09 3.64
CA TYR A 186 -1.61 -2.57 4.92
C TYR A 186 -2.43 -3.78 5.36
N THR A 187 -1.79 -4.80 5.91
CA THR A 187 -2.51 -5.86 6.62
C THR A 187 -2.19 -5.85 8.10
N ILE A 188 -3.17 -6.18 8.93
CA ILE A 188 -3.02 -6.40 10.38
C ILE A 188 -3.37 -7.86 10.66
N ALA A 189 -2.51 -8.54 11.40
CA ALA A 189 -2.77 -9.84 11.99
C ALA A 189 -3.36 -9.66 13.39
N HIS A 190 -4.56 -10.18 13.60
CA HIS A 190 -5.29 -10.08 14.88
C HIS A 190 -6.13 -11.34 15.11
N GLY A 191 -6.54 -11.55 16.34
CA GLY A 191 -7.30 -12.73 16.75
C GLY A 191 -8.21 -12.42 17.93
N ASP A 192 -9.32 -13.14 17.97
CA ASP A 192 -10.33 -13.08 19.03
C ASP A 192 -10.59 -14.51 19.58
N GLN A 193 -11.28 -14.61 20.71
CA GLN A 193 -11.79 -15.84 21.32
C GLN A 193 -12.45 -16.78 20.29
N ALA A 194 -13.23 -16.24 19.34
CA ALA A 194 -13.92 -17.02 18.32
C ALA A 194 -13.02 -17.40 17.11
N THR A 195 -11.92 -16.69 16.87
CA THR A 195 -10.99 -16.99 15.76
C THR A 195 -9.59 -16.46 16.08
N PRO A 196 -8.63 -17.31 16.50
CA PRO A 196 -7.37 -16.86 17.12
C PRO A 196 -6.35 -16.26 16.14
N TYR A 197 -6.53 -16.45 14.83
CA TYR A 197 -5.66 -15.87 13.79
C TYR A 197 -6.48 -15.47 12.58
N THR A 198 -6.52 -14.17 12.29
CA THR A 198 -7.17 -13.60 11.11
C THR A 198 -6.32 -12.46 10.54
N LEU A 199 -6.56 -12.13 9.27
CA LEU A 199 -5.97 -10.95 8.64
C LEU A 199 -7.09 -9.97 8.26
N THR A 200 -6.86 -8.68 8.50
CA THR A 200 -7.63 -7.60 7.85
C THR A 200 -6.69 -6.84 6.93
N VAL A 201 -7.13 -6.55 5.71
CA VAL A 201 -6.43 -5.72 4.73
C VAL A 201 -7.14 -4.36 4.64
N LEU A 202 -6.37 -3.29 4.69
CA LEU A 202 -6.80 -1.89 4.67
C LEU A 202 -5.96 -1.11 3.65
N LEU A 203 -6.40 0.10 3.31
CA LEU A 203 -5.56 1.11 2.67
C LEU A 203 -4.54 1.64 3.69
N SER A 204 -3.32 1.98 3.28
CA SER A 204 -2.29 2.49 4.21
C SER A 204 -2.70 3.78 4.96
N ASN A 205 -3.61 4.59 4.39
CA ASN A 205 -4.11 5.82 5.03
C ASN A 205 -5.12 5.58 6.17
N GLU A 206 -5.85 4.46 6.18
CA GLU A 206 -6.76 4.09 7.28
C GLU A 206 -5.97 3.91 8.59
N VAL A 207 -4.77 3.33 8.50
CA VAL A 207 -3.88 3.10 9.65
C VAL A 207 -3.37 4.42 10.25
N THR A 208 -3.08 5.41 9.41
CA THR A 208 -2.61 6.74 9.85
C THR A 208 -3.70 7.54 10.57
N ALA A 209 -4.98 7.26 10.31
CA ALA A 209 -6.09 7.91 11.01
C ALA A 209 -6.25 7.39 12.45
N ILE A 210 -5.96 6.11 12.68
CA ILE A 210 -6.13 5.44 13.98
C ILE A 210 -5.00 5.78 14.97
N ILE A 211 -3.77 5.99 14.46
CA ILE A 211 -2.58 6.26 15.30
C ILE A 211 -2.18 7.75 15.22
N ARG A 212 -3.08 8.64 15.66
CA ARG A 212 -2.67 9.98 16.12
C ARG A 212 -2.42 9.93 17.63
N PRO A 213 -1.18 10.10 18.12
CA PRO A 213 -0.97 10.29 19.55
C PRO A 213 -1.58 11.64 19.95
N THR A 214 -2.61 11.59 20.79
CA THR A 214 -3.18 12.76 21.48
C THR A 214 -2.21 13.25 22.55
N ASN A 215 -1.14 13.91 22.10
CA ASN A 215 -0.15 14.53 22.96
C ASN A 215 -0.73 15.80 23.60
N ASN A 216 -1.25 15.66 24.81
CA ASN A 216 -1.89 16.70 25.63
C ASN A 216 -1.09 16.88 26.92
#